data_AF-A0A822FCF9-F1
#
_entry.id   AF-A0A822FCF9-F1
#
_cell.length_a   1.000
_cell.length_b   1.000
_cell.length_c   1.000
_cell.angle_alpha   90.00
_cell.angle_beta   90.00
_cell.angle_gamma   90.00
#
_symmetry.space_group_name_H-M   'P 1'
#
loop_
_entity.id
_entity.type
_entity.pdbx_description
1 polymer ?
#
loop_
_entity_poly.entity_id
_entity_poly.type
_entity_poly.pdbx_seq_one_letter_code
_entity_poly.pdbx_strand_id
1 'polypeptide(L)' 'MKKLIDSRQYKQALDLFDRQLQMSTNVTFTLALKACSQLNDHQWGVRIHEQLSLKSLKDPFLQTSLIHFY' A
#
# COMPACT_ATOMS: atom_id res chain seq x y z
N MET A 1 11.25 -0.81 0.55
CA MET A 1 10.04 -0.15 0.00
C MET A 1 10.11 1.39 0.04
N LYS A 2 10.38 2.05 1.18
CA LYS A 2 10.49 3.53 1.27
C LYS A 2 11.33 4.16 0.15
N LYS A 3 12.54 3.66 -0.06
CA LYS A 3 13.46 4.12 -1.13
C LYS A 3 12.84 4.12 -2.55
N LEU A 4 11.97 3.15 -2.86
CA LEU A 4 11.32 3.04 -4.17
C LEU A 4 10.23 4.10 -4.36
N ILE A 5 9.49 4.42 -3.29
CA ILE A 5 8.49 5.50 -3.28
C ILE A 5 9.17 6.86 -3.49
N ASP A 6 10.30 7.10 -2.81
CA ASP A 6 11.06 8.35 -2.94
C ASP A 6 11.67 8.50 -4.33
N SER A 7 12.04 7.39 -4.97
CA SER A 7 12.57 7.33 -6.34
C SER A 7 11.47 7.33 -7.42
N ARG A 8 10.20 7.55 -7.05
CA ARG A 8 9.01 7.49 -7.93
C ARG A 8 8.83 6.17 -8.69
N GLN A 9 9.45 5.09 -8.22
CA GLN A 9 9.36 3.75 -8.81
C GLN A 9 8.16 2.99 -8.24
N TYR A 10 6.96 3.55 -8.41
CA TYR A 10 5.74 3.04 -7.81
C TYR A 10 5.38 1.62 -8.27
N LYS A 11 5.55 1.31 -9.56
CA LYS A 11 5.30 -0.05 -10.09
C LYS A 11 6.22 -1.10 -9.43
N GLN A 12 7.51 -0.80 -9.33
CA GLN A 12 8.47 -1.71 -8.67
C GLN A 12 8.19 -1.83 -7.18
N ALA A 13 7.70 -0.77 -6.53
CA ALA A 13 7.28 -0.84 -5.14
C ALA A 13 6.10 -1.80 -4.95
N LEU A 14 5.13 -1.81 -5.86
CA LEU A 14 4.00 -2.74 -5.86
C LEU A 14 4.41 -4.18 -6.22
N ASP A 15 5.32 -4.36 -7.18
CA ASP A 15 5.88 -5.68 -7.49
C ASP A 15 6.60 -6.29 -6.28
N LEU A 16 7.41 -5.47 -5.58
CA LEU A 16 8.12 -5.90 -4.38
C LEU A 16 7.15 -6.16 -3.22
N PHE A 17 6.08 -5.36 -3.14
CA PHE A 17 4.99 -5.58 -2.19
C PHE A 17 4.32 -6.94 -2.39
N ASP A 18 3.92 -7.26 -3.62
CA ASP A 18 3.25 -8.51 -3.97
C ASP A 18 4.11 -9.72 -3.59
N ARG A 19 5.41 -9.66 -3.89
CA ARG A 19 6.37 -10.72 -3.54
C ARG A 19 6.60 -10.90 -2.04
N GLN A 20 6.42 -9.83 -1.25
CA GLN A 20 6.66 -9.84 0.20
C GLN A 20 5.39 -9.69 1.03
N LEU A 21 4.22 -9.93 0.42
CA LEU A 21 2.93 -9.66 1.03
C LEU A 21 2.77 -10.37 2.38
N GLN A 22 3.24 -11.61 2.50
CA GLN A 22 3.12 -12.39 3.75
C GLN A 22 3.92 -11.80 4.93
N MET A 23 4.97 -11.02 4.68
CA MET A 23 5.78 -10.35 5.72
C MET A 23 5.53 -8.84 5.75
N SER A 24 4.52 -8.36 5.02
CA SER A 24 4.25 -6.94 4.91
C SER A 24 3.62 -6.39 6.20
N THR A 25 4.07 -5.20 6.60
CA THR A 25 3.61 -4.51 7.81
C THR A 25 2.61 -3.42 7.43
N ASN A 26 1.87 -2.88 8.41
CA ASN A 26 0.97 -1.75 8.18
C ASN A 26 1.65 -0.60 7.43
N VAL A 27 2.91 -0.29 7.76
CA VAL A 27 3.72 0.74 7.06
C VAL A 27 3.93 0.39 5.59
N THR A 28 4.19 -0.88 5.28
CA THR A 28 4.35 -1.38 3.91
C THR A 28 3.05 -1.21 3.12
N PHE A 29 1.89 -1.51 3.72
CA PHE A 29 0.59 -1.26 3.11
C PHE A 29 0.32 0.24 2.89
N THR A 30 0.71 1.09 3.83
CA THR A 30 0.58 2.56 3.69
C THR A 30 1.36 3.08 2.49
N LEU A 31 2.59 2.59 2.32
CA LEU A 31 3.46 2.95 1.20
C LEU A 31 2.93 2.40 -0.12
N ALA A 32 2.36 1.18 -0.13
CA ALA A 32 1.72 0.59 -1.29
C ALA A 32 0.50 1.41 -1.74
N LEU A 33 -0.40 1.78 -0.81
CA LEU A 33 -1.55 2.65 -1.10
C LEU A 33 -1.11 4.00 -1.67
N LYS A 34 -0.04 4.59 -1.14
CA LYS A 34 0.54 5.82 -1.68
C LYS A 34 1.06 5.62 -3.10
N ALA A 35 1.71 4.49 -3.40
CA ALA A 35 2.11 4.16 -4.77
C ALA A 35 0.92 3.99 -5.72
N CYS A 36 -0.15 3.34 -5.27
CA CYS A 36 -1.39 3.17 -6.06
C CYS A 36 -2.04 4.52 -6.38
N SER A 37 -2.14 5.41 -5.39
CA SER A 37 -2.67 6.77 -5.57
C SER A 37 -1.85 7.54 -6.61
N GLN A 38 -0.51 7.45 -6.57
CA GLN A 38 0.36 8.10 -7.55
C GLN A 38 0.30 7.48 -8.96
N LEU A 39 0.00 6.17 -9.06
CA LEU A 39 -0.20 5.49 -10.33
C LEU A 39 -1.63 5.62 -10.87
N ASN A 40 -2.53 6.23 -10.10
CA ASN A 40 -3.97 6.25 -10.35
C ASN A 40 -4.57 4.83 -10.56
N ASP A 41 -3.93 3.83 -9.96
CA ASP A 41 -4.27 2.41 -10.12
C ASP A 41 -5.25 1.98 -9.05
N HIS A 42 -6.53 2.17 -9.37
CA HIS A 42 -7.64 1.91 -8.47
C HIS A 42 -7.79 0.41 -8.15
N GLN A 43 -7.52 -0.45 -9.15
CA GLN A 43 -7.62 -1.89 -8.98
C GLN A 43 -6.61 -2.39 -7.93
N TRP A 44 -5.40 -1.84 -7.97
CA TRP A 44 -4.36 -2.21 -7.01
C TRP A 44 -4.69 -1.82 -5.58
N GLY A 45 -5.23 -0.61 -5.33
CA GLY A 45 -5.58 -0.24 -3.96
C GLY A 45 -6.80 -0.97 -3.41
N VAL A 46 -7.73 -1.40 -4.27
CA VAL A 46 -8.81 -2.34 -3.86
C VAL A 46 -8.23 -3.69 -3.45
N ARG A 47 -7.33 -4.28 -4.24
CA ARG A 47 -6.65 -5.54 -3.88
C ARG A 47 -5.90 -5.43 -2.56
N ILE A 48 -5.25 -4.29 -2.32
CA ILE A 48 -4.60 -4.01 -1.03
C ILE A 48 -5.64 -3.99 0.09
N HIS A 49 -6.75 -3.27 -0.07
CA HIS A 49 -7.82 -3.21 0.93
C HIS A 49 -8.35 -4.62 1.27
N GLU A 50 -8.57 -5.48 0.28
CA GLU A 50 -9.01 -6.87 0.49
C GLU A 50 -7.99 -7.73 1.25
N GLN A 51 -6.70 -7.43 1.13
CA GLN A 51 -5.62 -8.15 1.82
C GLN A 51 -5.39 -7.64 3.26
N LEU A 52 -6.01 -6.54 3.66
CA LEU A 52 -5.89 -6.01 5.01
C LEU A 52 -6.66 -6.85 6.02
N SER A 53 -5.96 -7.26 7.06
CA SER A 53 -6.59 -7.89 8.21
C SER A 53 -7.35 -6.85 9.06
N LEU A 54 -8.38 -7.29 9.79
CA LEU A 54 -9.08 -6.47 10.79
C LEU A 54 -8.13 -5.84 11.81
N LYS A 55 -7.00 -6.49 12.11
CA LYS A 55 -5.97 -5.96 13.00
C LYS A 55 -5.22 -4.78 12.35
N SER A 56 -4.90 -4.88 11.07
CA SER A 56 -4.28 -3.80 10.31
C SER A 56 -5.21 -2.60 10.16
N LEU A 57 -6.51 -2.85 9.97
CA LEU A 57 -7.52 -1.78 9.91
C LEU A 57 -7.71 -1.02 11.22
N LYS A 58 -7.20 -1.49 12.36
CA LYS A 58 -7.19 -0.72 13.61
C LYS A 58 -6.08 0.34 13.65
N ASP A 59 -5.16 0.33 12.69
CA ASP A 59 -4.09 1.31 12.61
C ASP A 59 -4.61 2.62 11.99
N PRO A 60 -4.67 3.72 12.75
CA PRO A 60 -5.22 4.98 12.26
C PRO A 60 -4.40 5.57 11.11
N PHE A 61 -3.10 5.29 11.01
CA PHE A 61 -2.29 5.73 9.88
C PHE A 61 -2.69 5.02 8.58
N LEU A 62 -2.99 3.72 8.69
CA LEU A 62 -3.43 2.92 7.56
C LEU A 62 -4.84 3.32 7.11
N GLN A 63 -5.75 3.55 8.06
CA GLN A 63 -7.09 4.08 7.76
C GLN A 63 -7.03 5.43 7.06
N THR A 64 -6.22 6.36 7.57
CA THR A 64 -6.02 7.68 6.94
C THR A 64 -5.51 7.55 5.52
N SER A 65 -4.62 6.58 5.27
CA SER A 65 -4.06 6.34 3.93
C SER A 65 -5.02 5.65 2.98
N LEU A 66 -5.93 4.80 3.48
CA LEU A 66 -7.05 4.29 2.71
C LEU A 66 -8.01 5.41 2.32
N ILE A 67 -8.35 6.30 3.26
CA ILE A 67 -9.21 7.47 3.00
C ILE A 67 -8.56 8.41 1.98
N HIS A 68 -7.24 8.60 2.01
CA HIS A 68 -6.53 9.39 1.01
C HIS A 68 -6.42 8.73 -0.36
N PHE A 69 -6.52 7.41 -0.41
CA PHE A 69 -6.44 6.64 -1.66
C PHE A 69 -7.78 6.61 -2.39
N TYR A 70 -8.89 6.43 -1.66
CA TYR A 70 -10.25 6.52 -2.19
C TYR A 70 -10.66 7.97 -2.49
#